data_AF-A0A4R6IPJ0-F1
#
_entry.id   AF-A0A4R6IPJ0-F1
#
_cell.length_a   1.000
_cell.length_b   1.000
_cell.length_c   1.000
_cell.angle_alpha   90.00
_cell.angle_beta   90.00
_cell.angle_gamma   90.00
#
_symmetry.space_group_name_H-M   'P 1'
#
loop_
_entity.id
_entity.type
_entity.pdbx_description
1 polymer ?
#
loop_
_entity_poly.entity_id
_entity_poly.type
_entity_poly.pdbx_seq_one_letter_code
_entity_poly.pdbx_strand_id
1 'polypeptide(L)' 'MKQFRIEVAVAEEGRFYDINPLGNAQYEISIEGDVIGKIQLDDKNPEHCESIGCQLDSPALHAIREGIQYHLMLNHEK' A
#
# COMPACT_ATOMS: atom_id res chain seq x y z
N MET A 1 -2.65 13.88 3.23
CA MET A 1 -1.39 13.22 2.78
C MET A 1 -1.35 13.28 1.27
N LYS A 2 -0.15 13.27 0.66
CA LYS A 2 -0.01 13.29 -0.80
C LYS A 2 -0.01 11.86 -1.35
N GLN A 3 -0.46 11.68 -2.60
CA GLN A 3 -0.20 10.47 -3.35
C GLN A 3 1.30 10.21 -3.42
N PHE A 4 1.68 8.95 -3.34
CA PHE A 4 3.06 8.52 -3.53
C PHE A 4 3.09 7.19 -4.29
N ARG A 5 4.25 6.88 -4.85
CA ARG A 5 4.48 5.66 -5.63
C ARG A 5 5.51 4.81 -4.90
N ILE A 6 5.25 3.51 -4.82
CA ILE A 6 6.19 2.53 -4.25
C ILE A 6 6.58 1.51 -5.31
N GLU A 7 7.82 1.08 -5.26
CA GLU A 7 8.31 -0.05 -6.06
C GLU A 7 8.35 -1.28 -5.16
N VAL A 8 7.80 -2.38 -5.66
CA VAL A 8 7.73 -3.65 -4.95
C VAL A 8 8.26 -4.73 -5.87
N ALA A 9 9.26 -5.47 -5.40
CA ALA A 9 9.76 -6.65 -6.08
C ALA A 9 8.77 -7.80 -5.85
N VAL A 10 8.04 -8.19 -6.90
CA VAL A 10 7.19 -9.39 -6.88
C VAL A 10 7.87 -10.43 -7.76
N ALA A 11 8.31 -11.53 -7.16
CA ALA A 11 9.17 -12.51 -7.81
C ALA A 11 10.51 -11.90 -8.28
N GLU A 12 10.73 -11.79 -9.59
CA GLU A 12 11.98 -11.28 -10.20
C GLU A 12 11.81 -9.91 -10.88
N GLU A 13 10.61 -9.34 -10.84
CA GLU A 13 10.29 -8.07 -11.51
C GLU A 13 9.83 -7.02 -10.50
N GLY A 14 10.43 -5.83 -10.59
CA GLY A 14 9.98 -4.65 -9.86
C GLY A 14 8.68 -4.12 -10.48
N ARG A 15 7.60 -4.10 -9.69
CA ARG A 15 6.35 -3.45 -10.08
C ARG A 15 6.14 -2.19 -9.28
N PHE A 16 5.66 -1.17 -9.95
CA PHE A 16 5.31 0.08 -9.30
C PHE A 16 3.82 0.15 -9.01
N TYR A 17 3.50 0.58 -7.80
CA TYR A 17 2.14 0.80 -7.33
C TYR A 17 1.94 2.25 -6.92
N ASP A 18 0.85 2.82 -7.38
CA ASP A 18 0.39 4.15 -7.00
C ASP A 18 -0.48 4.03 -5.75
N ILE A 19 -0.10 4.76 -4.70
CA ILE A 19 -0.76 4.73 -3.40
C ILE A 19 -1.46 6.07 -3.16
N ASN A 20 -2.78 6.01 -3.11
CA ASN A 20 -3.65 7.16 -2.89
C ASN A 20 -4.24 7.09 -1.47
N PRO A 21 -3.83 7.99 -0.54
CA PRO A 21 -4.44 8.04 0.78
C PRO A 21 -5.89 8.53 0.69
N LEU A 22 -6.84 7.71 1.13
CA LEU A 22 -8.27 8.03 1.17
C LEU A 22 -8.71 8.66 2.51
N GLY A 23 -7.84 8.63 3.53
CA GLY A 23 -8.15 9.08 4.89
C GLY A 23 -8.49 7.92 5.82
N ASN A 24 -8.56 8.16 7.14
CA ASN A 24 -8.80 7.13 8.16
C ASN A 24 -7.86 5.91 8.04
N ALA A 25 -6.60 6.17 7.70
CA ALA A 25 -5.60 5.13 7.43
C ALA A 25 -5.98 4.13 6.31
N GLN A 26 -6.89 4.52 5.41
CA GLN A 26 -7.19 3.80 4.18
C GLN A 26 -6.36 4.33 3.02
N TYR A 27 -5.90 3.42 2.19
CA TYR A 27 -5.11 3.68 1.01
C TYR A 27 -5.68 2.88 -0.16
N GLU A 28 -5.87 3.54 -1.28
CA GLU A 28 -6.18 2.91 -2.56
C GLU A 28 -4.89 2.59 -3.29
N ILE A 29 -4.84 1.39 -3.87
CA ILE A 29 -3.71 0.88 -4.62
C ILE A 29 -4.13 0.79 -6.07
N SER A 30 -3.38 1.43 -6.96
CA SER A 30 -3.54 1.31 -8.40
C SER A 30 -2.24 0.92 -9.11
N ILE A 31 -2.38 0.28 -10.27
CA ILE A 31 -1.29 -0.04 -11.18
C ILE A 31 -1.68 0.43 -12.57
N GLU A 32 -0.81 1.20 -13.23
CA GLU A 32 -1.04 1.71 -14.59
C GLU A 32 -2.38 2.47 -14.78
N GLY A 33 -2.94 3.02 -13.70
CA GLY A 33 -4.22 3.74 -13.69
C GLY A 33 -5.43 2.89 -13.28
N ASP A 34 -5.29 1.57 -13.18
CA ASP A 34 -6.34 0.66 -12.73
C ASP A 34 -6.28 0.44 -11.22
N VAL A 35 -7.41 0.64 -10.54
CA VAL A 35 -7.53 0.38 -9.09
C VAL A 35 -7.66 -1.12 -8.86
N ILE A 36 -6.66 -1.70 -8.18
CA ILE A 36 -6.54 -3.15 -7.94
C ILE A 36 -6.89 -3.55 -6.52
N GLY A 37 -7.06 -2.57 -5.62
CA GLY A 37 -7.54 -2.83 -4.27
C GLY A 37 -7.42 -1.64 -3.34
N LYS A 38 -7.92 -1.84 -2.12
CA LYS A 38 -7.79 -0.89 -1.02
C LYS A 38 -7.20 -1.63 0.18
N ILE A 39 -6.32 -0.94 0.91
CA ILE A 39 -5.73 -1.40 2.16
C ILE A 39 -6.08 -0.41 3.27
N GLN A 40 -6.54 -0.92 4.40
CA GLN A 40 -6.65 -0.17 5.64
C GLN A 40 -5.50 -0.57 6.54
N LEU A 41 -4.69 0.40 6.97
CA LEU A 41 -3.70 0.21 8.02
C LEU A 41 -4.39 0.49 9.35
N ASP A 42 -4.84 -0.55 10.04
CA ASP A 42 -5.49 -0.35 11.33
C ASP A 42 -4.43 0.05 12.38
N ASP A 43 -4.61 1.21 13.01
CA ASP A 43 -3.70 1.79 14.01
C ASP A 43 -3.49 0.84 15.21
N LYS A 44 -4.45 -0.06 15.45
CA LYS A 44 -4.44 -1.02 16.57
C LYS A 44 -3.90 -2.39 16.19
N ASN A 45 -3.85 -2.74 14.91
CA ASN A 45 -3.34 -4.02 14.46
C ASN A 45 -2.83 -3.91 13.01
N PRO A 46 -1.57 -3.48 12.79
CA PRO A 46 -1.00 -3.32 11.44
C PRO A 46 -0.95 -4.63 10.64
N GLU A 47 -1.22 -5.76 11.28
CA GLU A 47 -1.33 -7.07 10.65
C GLU A 47 -2.70 -7.31 9.97
N HIS A 48 -3.74 -6.61 10.42
CA HIS A 48 -5.12 -6.80 9.97
C HIS A 48 -5.41 -5.92 8.75
N CYS A 49 -5.39 -6.54 7.57
CA CYS A 49 -5.70 -5.88 6.31
C CYS A 49 -7.07 -6.36 5.84
N GLU A 50 -8.05 -5.47 5.84
CA GLU A 50 -9.29 -5.68 5.10
C GLU A 50 -9.04 -5.27 3.64
N SER A 51 -8.63 -6.26 2.85
CA SER A 51 -8.49 -6.18 1.42
C SER A 51 -9.87 -6.14 0.75
N ILE A 52 -10.46 -4.96 0.59
CA ILE A 52 -11.71 -4.81 -0.15
C ILE A 52 -11.39 -4.85 -1.65
N GLY A 53 -11.75 -5.96 -2.31
CA GLY A 53 -11.60 -6.12 -3.78
C GLY A 53 -10.17 -6.32 -4.26
N CYS A 54 -9.28 -6.87 -3.43
CA CYS A 54 -7.87 -6.98 -3.77
C CYS A 54 -7.60 -8.14 -4.74
N GLN A 55 -7.21 -7.82 -5.97
CA GLN A 55 -6.72 -8.78 -6.96
C GLN A 55 -5.21 -9.06 -6.83
N LEU A 56 -4.55 -8.54 -5.79
CA LEU A 56 -3.13 -8.72 -5.53
C LEU A 56 -2.85 -10.00 -4.73
N ASP A 57 -1.82 -10.73 -5.14
CA ASP A 57 -1.29 -11.85 -4.38
C ASP A 57 -0.76 -11.41 -3.00
N SER A 58 -0.87 -12.31 -2.03
CA SER A 58 -0.48 -12.06 -0.63
C SER A 58 0.95 -11.50 -0.44
N PRO A 59 1.99 -11.93 -1.19
CA PRO A 59 3.34 -11.36 -1.08
C PRO A 59 3.43 -9.91 -1.55
N ALA A 60 2.77 -9.56 -2.66
CA ALA A 60 2.76 -8.20 -3.18
C ALA A 60 2.04 -7.26 -2.20
N LEU A 61 0.91 -7.70 -1.65
CA LEU A 61 0.18 -6.96 -0.63
C LEU A 61 1.03 -6.71 0.63
N HIS A 62 1.82 -7.70 1.06
CA HIS A 62 2.70 -7.54 2.22
C HIS A 62 3.79 -6.49 1.95
N ALA A 63 4.47 -6.57 0.82
CA ALA A 63 5.52 -5.61 0.49
C ALA A 63 4.97 -4.19 0.25
N ILE A 64 3.76 -4.06 -0.33
CA ILE A 64 3.06 -2.77 -0.44
C ILE A 64 2.83 -2.17 0.95
N ARG A 65 2.36 -2.98 1.91
CA ARG A 65 2.14 -2.56 3.28
C ARG A 65 3.42 -2.05 3.93
N GLU A 66 4.50 -2.80 3.84
CA GLU A 66 5.81 -2.38 4.37
C GLU A 66 6.28 -1.07 3.73
N GLY A 67 6.09 -0.92 2.41
CA GLY A 67 6.42 0.30 1.69
C GLY A 67 5.62 1.51 2.18
N ILE A 68 4.32 1.36 2.43
CA ILE A 68 3.47 2.41 3.00
C ILE A 68 3.95 2.75 4.43
N GLN A 69 4.14 1.74 5.29
CA GLN A 69 4.58 1.96 6.68
C GLN A 69 5.94 2.67 6.75
N TYR A 70 6.90 2.26 5.94
CA TYR A 70 8.20 2.89 5.85
C TYR A 70 8.09 4.36 5.40
N HIS A 71 7.25 4.63 4.39
CA HIS A 71 6.98 6.00 3.94
C HIS A 71 6.35 6.87 5.03
N LEU A 72 5.44 6.29 5.85
CA LEU A 72 4.84 6.98 6.99
C LEU A 72 5.88 7.30 8.06
N MET A 73 6.73 6.34 8.41
CA MET A 73 7.81 6.55 9.40
C MET A 73 8.75 7.68 8.97
N LEU A 74 9.23 7.66 7.73
CA LEU A 74 10.13 8.70 7.21
C LEU A 74 9.50 10.10 7.21
N ASN A 75 8.20 10.20 6.98
CA ASN A 75 7.48 11.48 7.04
C ASN A 75 7.17 11.93 8.47
N HIS A 76 7.21 11.03 9.46
CA HIS A 76 7.01 11.34 10.87
C HIS A 76 8.30 11.82 11.56
N GLU A 77 9.46 11.58 10.92
CA GLU A 77 10.78 12.03 11.39
C GLU A 77 11.19 13.43 10.85
N LYS A 78 10.32 14.12 10.10
CA LYS A 78 10.52 15.49 9.60
C LYS A 78 9.55 16.48 10.21
#